data_AF-A0A1I3CYI5-F1
#
_entry.id   AF-A0A1I3CYI5-F1
#
_cell.length_a   1.000
_cell.length_b   1.000
_cell.length_c   1.000
_cell.angle_alpha   90.00
_cell.angle_beta   90.00
_cell.angle_gamma   90.00
#
_symmetry.space_group_name_H-M   'P 1'
#
loop_
_entity.id
_entity.type
_entity.pdbx_description
1 polymer ?
#
loop_
_entity_poly.entity_id
_entity_poly.type
_entity_poly.pdbx_seq_one_letter_code
_entity_poly.pdbx_strand_id
1 'polypeptide(L)' 'MAYTHAAPDSRSAPIPLGEWAPWAIFAGLVMLLALYFVSTEQGAVALFDGTNVHEFVHDARHLLGFPCH' A
#
# COMPACT_ATOMS: atom_id res chain seq x y z
N MET A 1 -33.12 41.14 -27.11
CA MET A 1 -32.29 39.91 -27.18
C MET A 1 -32.07 39.43 -25.77
N ALA A 2 -32.64 38.29 -25.40
CA ALA A 2 -32.43 37.68 -24.08
C ALA A 2 -31.35 36.59 -24.22
N TYR A 3 -30.29 36.68 -23.42
CA TYR A 3 -29.26 35.65 -23.34
C TYR A 3 -29.64 34.67 -22.25
N THR A 4 -29.97 33.44 -22.63
CA THR A 4 -30.21 32.35 -21.68
C THR A 4 -28.85 31.80 -21.23
N HIS A 5 -28.51 31.97 -19.95
CA HIS A 5 -27.38 31.29 -19.34
C HIS A 5 -27.77 29.85 -19.00
N ALA A 6 -27.10 28.87 -19.62
CA ALA A 6 -27.24 27.48 -19.21
C ALA A 6 -26.57 27.28 -17.85
N ALA A 7 -27.30 26.71 -16.88
CA ALA A 7 -26.73 26.33 -15.59
C ALA A 7 -25.75 25.16 -15.78
N PRO A 8 -24.61 25.13 -15.05
CA PRO A 8 -23.63 24.05 -15.18
C PRO A 8 -24.23 22.72 -14.71
N ASP A 9 -24.00 21.68 -15.50
CA ASP A 9 -24.40 20.31 -15.22
C ASP A 9 -23.53 19.73 -14.08
N SER A 10 -24.13 19.53 -12.91
CA SER A 10 -23.45 19.13 -11.67
C SER A 10 -23.48 17.62 -11.44
N ARG A 11 -23.26 16.80 -12.47
CA ARG A 11 -23.15 15.35 -12.30
C ARG A 11 -21.76 14.96 -11.81
N SER A 12 -21.70 14.14 -10.77
CA SER A 12 -20.46 13.51 -10.33
C SER A 12 -19.90 12.64 -11.46
N ALA A 13 -18.65 12.87 -11.83
CA ALA A 13 -17.95 11.96 -12.73
C ALA A 13 -17.78 10.58 -12.06
N PRO A 14 -17.93 9.47 -12.80
CA PRO A 14 -17.64 8.14 -12.29
C PRO A 14 -16.13 7.97 -12.03
N ILE A 15 -15.78 7.19 -11.00
CA ILE A 15 -14.37 6.89 -10.66
C ILE A 15 -13.78 6.00 -11.78
N PRO A 16 -12.66 6.39 -12.40
CA PRO A 16 -12.09 5.64 -13.52
C PRO A 16 -11.29 4.42 -13.04
N LEU A 17 -11.98 3.39 -12.56
CA LEU A 17 -11.34 2.20 -11.96
C LEU A 17 -10.30 1.54 -12.87
N GLY A 18 -10.50 1.55 -14.19
CA GLY A 18 -9.56 0.98 -15.15
C GLY A 18 -8.19 1.68 -15.16
N GLU A 19 -8.15 2.99 -14.89
CA GLU A 19 -6.90 3.77 -14.83
C GLU A 19 -6.15 3.54 -13.51
N TRP A 20 -6.88 3.31 -12.42
CA TRP A 20 -6.32 3.09 -11.09
C TRP A 20 -5.95 1.63 -10.81
N ALA A 21 -6.65 0.68 -11.44
CA ALA A 21 -6.47 -0.75 -11.25
C ALA A 21 -5.00 -1.21 -11.34
N PRO A 22 -4.20 -0.87 -12.36
CA PRO A 22 -2.82 -1.35 -12.43
C PRO A 22 -1.96 -0.88 -11.25
N TRP A 23 -2.15 0.37 -10.80
CA TRP A 23 -1.41 0.92 -9.67
C TRP A 23 -1.86 0.32 -8.34
N ALA A 24 -3.17 0.12 -8.16
CA ALA A 24 -3.70 -0.53 -6.97
C ALA A 24 -3.23 -1.99 -6.87
N ILE A 25 -3.22 -2.73 -7.98
CA ILE A 25 -2.69 -4.10 -8.03
C ILE A 25 -1.20 -4.09 -7.70
N PHE A 26 -0.42 -3.21 -8.33
CA PHE A 26 1.01 -3.09 -8.04
C PHE A 26 1.28 -2.80 -6.56
N ALA A 27 0.61 -1.79 -6.00
CA ALA A 27 0.75 -1.45 -4.59
C ALA A 27 0.30 -2.59 -3.67
N GLY A 28 -0.78 -3.29 -4.02
CA GLY A 28 -1.25 -4.46 -3.30
C GLY A 28 -0.22 -5.60 -3.29
N LEU A 29 0.41 -5.88 -4.43
CA LEU A 29 1.48 -6.89 -4.52
C LEU A 29 2.70 -6.52 -3.68
N VAL A 30 3.13 -5.25 -3.72
CA VAL A 30 4.23 -4.75 -2.88
C VAL A 30 3.88 -4.84 -1.39
N MET A 31 2.64 -4.52 -1.02
CA MET A 31 2.16 -4.66 0.35
C MET A 31 2.18 -6.12 0.80
N LEU A 32 1.73 -7.06 -0.03
CA LEU A 32 1.77 -8.49 0.30
C LEU A 32 3.22 -8.97 0.48
N LEU A 33 4.14 -8.50 -0.35
CA LEU A 33 5.56 -8.79 -0.21
C LEU A 33 6.11 -8.24 1.12
N ALA A 34 5.79 -6.99 1.46
CA ALA A 34 6.19 -6.39 2.73
C ALA A 34 5.63 -7.18 3.93
N LEU A 35 4.35 -7.57 3.88
CA LEU A 35 3.74 -8.41 4.91
C LEU A 35 4.43 -9.76 5.04
N TYR A 36 4.82 -10.40 3.93
CA TYR A 36 5.58 -11.65 3.96
C TYR A 36 6.90 -11.48 4.71
N PHE A 37 7.69 -10.46 4.37
CA PHE A 37 8.96 -10.19 5.04
C PHE A 37 8.77 -9.88 6.53
N VAL A 38 7.85 -8.97 6.87
CA VAL A 38 7.64 -8.56 8.27
C VAL A 38 7.08 -9.70 9.15
N SER A 39 6.23 -10.58 8.59
CA SER A 39 5.57 -11.62 9.37
C SER A 39 6.32 -12.95 9.42
N THR A 40 6.83 -13.42 8.28
CA THR A 40 7.35 -14.79 8.13
C THR A 40 8.87 -14.86 8.02
N GLU A 41 9.51 -13.80 7.52
CA GLU A 41 10.95 -13.78 7.32
C GLU A 41 11.63 -13.37 8.63
N GLN A 42 12.32 -14.31 9.28
CA GLN A 42 13.01 -14.10 10.56
C GLN A 42 14.53 -13.91 10.36
N GLY A 43 14.95 -13.29 9.26
CA GLY A 43 16.36 -13.25 8.85
C GLY A 43 16.86 -14.55 8.21
N ALA A 44 15.97 -15.43 7.76
CA ALA A 44 16.32 -16.70 7.12
C ALA A 44 17.05 -16.50 5.77
N VAL A 45 16.87 -15.34 5.14
CA VAL A 45 17.57 -14.97 3.90
C VAL A 45 18.54 -13.80 4.09
N ALA A 46 18.87 -13.46 5.34
CA ALA A 46 19.82 -12.40 5.62
C ALA A 46 21.22 -12.78 5.08
N LEU A 47 21.72 -12.01 4.12
CA LEU A 47 23.08 -12.19 3.56
C LEU A 47 24.16 -11.50 4.40
N PHE A 48 23.76 -10.55 5.24
CA PHE A 48 24.65 -9.78 6.11
C PHE A 48 24.01 -9.66 7.49
N ASP A 49 24.83 -9.76 8.54
CA ASP A 49 24.41 -9.41 9.88
C ASP A 49 24.11 -7.91 9.94
N GLY A 50 22.87 -7.58 10.28
CA GLY A 50 22.40 -6.20 10.31
C GLY A 50 21.47 -5.97 11.49
N THR A 51 22.02 -5.59 12.65
CA THR A 51 21.26 -5.25 13.86
C THR A 51 20.21 -4.17 13.60
N ASN A 52 20.54 -3.11 12.86
CA ASN A 52 19.59 -2.04 12.56
C ASN A 52 18.41 -2.51 11.70
N VAL A 53 18.67 -3.36 10.71
CA VAL A 53 17.61 -3.91 9.85
C VAL A 53 16.78 -4.93 10.63
N HIS A 54 17.43 -5.75 11.44
CA HIS A 54 16.78 -6.71 12.32
C HIS A 54 15.82 -6.01 13.29
N GLU A 55 16.28 -4.97 14.00
CA GLU A 55 15.45 -4.20 14.93
C GLU A 55 14.31 -3.47 14.21
N PHE A 56 14.56 -2.87 13.04
CA PHE A 56 13.50 -2.22 12.27
C PHE A 56 12.39 -3.20 11.85
N VAL A 57 12.76 -4.36 11.30
CA VAL A 57 11.78 -5.38 10.88
C VAL A 57 11.09 -6.00 12.10
N HIS A 58 11.83 -6.20 13.17
CA HIS A 58 11.33 -6.68 14.45
C HIS A 58 10.23 -5.76 15.03
N ASP A 59 10.48 -4.44 15.03
CA ASP A 59 9.53 -3.43 15.49
C ASP A 59 8.31 -3.33 14.58
N ALA A 60 8.50 -3.43 13.26
CA ALA A 60 7.39 -3.46 12.31
C ALA A 60 6.45 -4.66 12.55
N ARG A 61 7.01 -5.82 12.90
CA ARG A 61 6.22 -7.00 13.29
C ARG A 61 5.35 -6.72 14.50
N HIS A 62 5.92 -6.10 15.53
CA HIS A 62 5.17 -5.74 16.73
C HIS A 62 4.06 -4.73 16.42
N LEU A 63 4.35 -3.73 15.58
CA LEU A 63 3.37 -2.74 15.15
C LEU A 63 2.19 -3.37 14.42
N LEU A 64 2.45 -4.40 13.60
CA LEU A 64 1.41 -5.16 12.88
C LEU A 64 0.79 -6.29 13.73
N GLY A 65 1.19 -6.46 14.99
CA GLY A 65 0.63 -7.44 15.91
C GLY A 65 1.04 -8.89 15.65
N PHE A 66 2.07 -9.12 14.84
CA PHE A 66 2.60 -10.47 14.65
C PHE A 66 3.36 -10.92 15.90
N PRO A 67 3.21 -12.19 16.34
CA PRO A 67 3.91 -12.70 17.50
C PRO A 67 5.42 -12.75 17.24
N CYS A 68 6.21 -12.34 18.23
CA CYS A 68 7.62 -12.63 18.32
C CYS A 68 7.85 -13.93 19.11
N HIS A 69 9.05 -14.51 18.98
CA HIS A 69 9.43 -15.77 19.61
C HIS A 69 9.20 -15.78 21.14
#